data_AF-A0A382VD85-F1
#
_entry.id   AF-A0A382VD85-F1
#
_cell.length_a   1.000
_cell.length_b   1.000
_cell.length_c   1.000
_cell.angle_alpha   90.00
_cell.angle_beta   90.00
_cell.angle_gamma   90.00
#
_symmetry.space_group_name_H-M   'P 1'
#
loop_
_entity.id
_entity.type
_entity.pdbx_description
1 polymer ?
#
loop_
_entity_poly.entity_id
_entity_poly.type
_entity_poly.pdbx_seq_one_letter_code
_entity_poly.pdbx_strand_id
1 'polypeptide(L)'
;YQITNKLPTPIGNDDAIKSPHGLYKCKGYDEWIAISIQNEVQWQSLSDLLDSPKIFENSNCSSAKARVENRVGIDQEINKFTSSLGAYEAMHLFQNRGIPSGPSLNISEAYSDPHLTQSGYLTPLTYPDGTTRLMPEMPWKFDQDEPAHVIPAPQIGDSNNRIYLELMGMSVDAYQECLRNQIIY
;
A
#
# COMPACT_ATOMS: atom_id res chain seq x y z
N TYR A 1 8.03 -1.70 25.29
CA TYR A 1 7.91 -2.41 26.59
C TYR A 1 9.12 -3.30 26.90
N GLN A 2 9.37 -4.41 26.19
CA GLN A 2 10.47 -5.34 26.56
C GLN A 2 11.89 -4.75 26.54
N ILE A 3 12.11 -3.67 25.77
CA ILE A 3 13.42 -2.99 25.71
C ILE A 3 13.41 -1.65 26.47
N THR A 4 12.28 -0.95 26.49
CA THR A 4 12.17 0.44 26.98
C THR A 4 11.41 0.60 28.29
N ASN A 5 10.76 -0.47 28.77
CA ASN A 5 9.81 -0.51 29.89
C ASN A 5 8.69 0.56 29.86
N LYS A 6 8.49 1.20 28.70
CA LYS A 6 7.41 2.15 28.44
C LYS A 6 6.36 1.49 27.55
N LEU A 7 5.11 1.75 27.88
CA LEU A 7 3.98 1.44 27.00
C LEU A 7 3.99 2.43 25.83
N PRO A 8 3.91 1.97 24.57
CA PRO A 8 3.77 2.86 23.44
C PRO A 8 2.43 3.59 23.53
N THR A 9 2.44 4.88 23.23
CA THR A 9 1.24 5.72 23.05
C THR A 9 1.05 6.01 21.57
N PRO A 10 -0.17 6.34 21.12
CA PRO A 10 -0.38 6.84 19.76
C PRO A 10 0.49 8.08 19.49
N ILE A 11 1.19 8.10 18.36
CA ILE A 11 2.03 9.23 17.91
C ILE A 11 1.59 9.76 16.54
N GLY A 12 0.41 9.39 16.06
CA GLY A 12 -0.07 9.76 14.72
C GLY A 12 0.74 9.10 13.61
N ASN A 13 1.11 9.86 12.58
CA ASN A 13 1.88 9.39 11.43
C ASN A 13 3.40 9.46 11.65
N ASP A 14 3.83 9.81 12.85
CA ASP A 14 5.24 10.00 13.17
C ASP A 14 5.97 8.66 13.38
N ASP A 15 7.29 8.70 13.26
CA ASP A 15 8.18 7.62 13.68
C ASP A 15 8.90 7.97 15.01
N ALA A 16 9.14 6.95 15.84
CA ALA A 16 9.77 7.12 17.15
C ALA A 16 11.29 7.34 17.07
N ILE A 17 11.91 6.99 15.93
CA ILE A 17 13.35 6.94 15.73
C ILE A 17 13.76 7.83 14.55
N LYS A 18 12.93 7.92 13.51
CA LYS A 18 13.20 8.66 12.28
C LYS A 18 12.45 9.98 12.26
N SER A 19 13.11 11.01 11.75
CA SER A 19 12.50 12.28 11.39
C SER A 19 13.37 12.96 10.33
N PRO A 20 12.77 13.47 9.24
CA PRO A 20 11.36 13.37 8.84
C PRO A 20 10.87 11.96 8.55
N HIS A 21 9.64 11.65 8.99
CA HIS A 21 8.94 10.41 8.66
C HIS A 21 7.44 10.61 8.91
N GLY A 22 6.66 10.89 7.87
CA GLY A 22 5.24 11.21 8.04
C GLY A 22 4.49 11.52 6.75
N LEU A 23 3.27 12.03 6.92
CA LEU A 23 2.37 12.47 5.86
C LEU A 23 2.31 14.00 5.81
N TYR A 24 2.45 14.57 4.61
CA TYR A 24 2.51 16.00 4.36
C TYR A 24 1.46 16.41 3.33
N LYS A 25 0.83 17.56 3.54
CA LYS A 25 -0.25 18.05 2.68
C LYS A 25 0.27 18.42 1.31
N CYS A 26 -0.45 18.03 0.28
CA CYS A 26 -0.24 18.44 -1.09
C CYS A 26 -1.37 19.37 -1.55
N LYS A 27 -1.19 19.98 -2.73
CA LYS A 27 -2.18 20.81 -3.38
C LYS A 27 -3.38 19.97 -3.81
N GLY A 28 -4.54 20.24 -3.22
CA GLY A 28 -5.81 19.59 -3.57
C GLY A 28 -6.70 19.39 -2.35
N TYR A 29 -7.78 18.62 -2.52
CA TYR A 29 -8.65 18.22 -1.42
C TYR A 29 -8.23 16.83 -0.94
N ASP A 30 -7.81 16.74 0.32
CA ASP A 30 -7.35 15.49 0.94
C ASP A 30 -6.19 14.80 0.18
N GLU A 31 -5.31 15.60 -0.41
CA GLU A 31 -4.11 15.14 -1.11
C GLU A 31 -2.91 15.16 -0.17
N TRP A 32 -2.19 14.04 -0.09
CA TRP A 32 -1.05 13.89 0.82
C TRP A 32 0.08 13.08 0.20
N ILE A 33 1.30 13.33 0.68
CA ILE A 33 2.50 12.57 0.34
C ILE A 33 3.15 12.02 1.61
N ALA A 34 3.49 10.74 1.60
CA ALA A 34 4.35 10.11 2.59
C ALA A 34 5.81 10.38 2.23
N ILE A 35 6.62 10.80 3.20
CA ILE A 35 8.06 11.07 3.03
C ILE A 35 8.82 10.45 4.20
N SER A 36 9.95 9.80 3.92
CA SER A 36 10.77 9.13 4.93
C SER A 36 12.25 9.39 4.72
N ILE A 37 12.90 10.02 5.70
CA ILE A 37 14.35 10.22 5.75
C ILE A 37 14.97 9.14 6.63
N GLN A 38 15.92 8.39 6.05
CA GLN A 38 16.51 7.21 6.67
C GLN A 38 18.00 7.37 6.94
N ASN A 39 18.67 8.31 6.29
CA ASN A 39 20.11 8.53 6.42
C ASN A 39 20.51 10.00 6.15
N GLU A 40 21.76 10.35 6.44
CA GLU A 40 22.26 11.72 6.29
C GLU A 40 22.31 12.19 4.83
N VAL A 41 22.50 11.28 3.86
CA VAL A 41 22.50 11.65 2.43
C VAL A 41 21.12 12.16 2.02
N GLN A 42 20.06 11.48 2.46
CA GLN A 42 18.68 11.91 2.24
C GLN A 42 18.36 13.20 2.99
N TRP A 43 18.88 13.37 4.20
CA TRP A 43 18.74 14.62 4.95
C TRP A 43 19.36 15.81 4.22
N GLN A 44 20.59 15.67 3.72
CA GLN A 44 21.23 16.72 2.94
C GLN A 44 20.45 16.99 1.65
N SER A 45 19.99 15.93 0.98
CA SER A 45 19.19 16.05 -0.25
C SER A 45 17.87 16.79 -0.02
N LEU A 46 17.26 16.62 1.17
CA LEU A 46 16.08 17.37 1.58
C LEU A 46 16.42 18.84 1.84
N SER A 47 17.56 19.12 2.46
CA SER A 47 18.07 20.49 2.65
C SER A 47 18.13 21.25 1.34
N ASP A 48 18.80 20.64 0.37
CA ASP A 48 19.04 21.20 -0.94
C ASP A 48 17.75 21.31 -1.77
N LEU A 49 16.71 20.54 -1.43
CA LEU A 49 15.42 20.58 -2.11
C LEU A 49 14.51 21.69 -1.57
N LEU A 50 14.48 21.87 -0.25
CA LEU A 50 13.62 22.86 0.40
C LEU A 50 14.19 24.29 0.35
N ASP A 51 15.45 24.46 -0.07
CA ASP A 51 16.18 25.74 -0.10
C ASP A 51 16.06 26.51 1.23
N SER A 52 16.13 25.76 2.34
CA SER A 52 15.91 26.28 3.70
C SER A 52 17.14 26.05 4.59
N PRO A 53 18.34 26.56 4.21
CA PRO A 53 19.60 26.24 4.87
C PRO A 53 19.60 26.51 6.37
N LYS A 54 18.80 27.49 6.83
CA LYS A 54 18.70 27.88 8.25
C LYS A 54 18.23 26.78 9.19
N ILE A 55 17.43 25.81 8.72
CA ILE A 55 16.99 24.67 9.55
C ILE A 55 18.04 23.57 9.57
N PHE A 56 18.75 23.38 8.47
CA PHE A 56 19.74 22.32 8.31
C PHE A 56 21.10 22.68 8.94
N GLU A 57 21.44 23.97 8.99
CA GLU A 57 22.61 24.50 9.69
C GLU A 57 22.38 24.71 11.20
N ASN A 58 21.14 24.56 11.67
CA ASN A 58 20.81 24.67 13.08
C ASN A 58 21.39 23.45 13.84
N SER A 59 22.12 23.70 14.94
CA SER A 59 22.64 22.65 15.83
C SER A 59 21.56 21.68 16.29
N ASN A 60 20.31 22.13 16.34
CA ASN A 60 19.14 21.34 16.74
C ASN A 60 18.65 20.34 15.69
N CYS A 61 19.30 20.24 14.52
CA CYS A 61 19.01 19.22 13.50
C CYS A 61 20.26 18.43 13.07
N SER A 62 21.34 18.52 13.86
CA SER A 62 22.66 17.93 13.58
C SER A 62 22.73 16.40 13.69
N SER A 63 21.72 15.77 14.29
CA SER A 63 21.64 14.31 14.42
C SER A 63 20.20 13.82 14.27
N ALA A 64 20.02 12.53 13.97
CA ALA A 64 18.69 11.92 13.88
C ALA A 64 17.83 12.16 15.13
N LYS A 65 18.44 12.06 16.33
CA LYS A 65 17.74 12.35 17.60
C LYS A 65 17.33 13.82 17.70
N ALA A 66 18.22 14.75 17.35
CA ALA A 66 17.90 16.18 17.37
C ALA A 66 16.76 16.51 16.40
N ARG A 67 16.74 15.87 15.22
CA ARG A 67 15.65 16.01 14.24
C ARG A 67 14.32 15.50 14.77
N VAL A 68 14.31 14.36 15.47
CA VAL A 68 13.11 13.84 16.16
C VAL A 68 12.60 14.84 17.20
N GLU A 69 13.48 15.47 17.98
CA GLU A 69 13.13 16.48 18.98
C GLU A 69 12.62 17.79 18.34
N ASN A 70 13.14 18.16 17.16
CA ASN A 70 12.75 19.37 16.42
C ASN A 70 11.74 19.11 15.28
N ARG A 71 11.06 17.96 15.28
CA ARG A 71 10.21 17.49 14.17
C ARG A 71 9.21 18.54 13.69
N VAL A 72 8.58 19.25 14.63
CA VAL A 72 7.50 20.19 14.33
C VAL A 72 7.95 21.28 13.38
N GLY A 73 9.15 21.85 13.58
CA GLY A 73 9.70 22.88 12.70
C GLY A 73 10.09 22.31 11.33
N ILE A 74 10.63 21.09 11.31
CA ILE A 74 11.01 20.42 10.05
C ILE A 74 9.75 20.10 9.22
N ASP A 75 8.71 19.55 9.87
CA ASP A 75 7.46 19.18 9.24
C ASP A 75 6.70 20.40 8.71
N GLN A 76 6.83 21.56 9.35
CA GLN A 76 6.27 22.82 8.87
C GLN A 76 6.89 23.25 7.54
N GLU A 77 8.21 23.17 7.39
CA GLU A 77 8.86 23.51 6.12
C GLU A 77 8.52 22.51 5.01
N ILE A 78 8.49 21.21 5.32
CA ILE A 78 8.09 20.19 4.35
C ILE A 78 6.66 20.44 3.90
N ASN A 79 5.73 20.69 4.83
CA ASN A 79 4.34 21.00 4.50
C ASN A 79 4.23 22.28 3.66
N LYS A 80 4.99 23.34 3.99
CA LYS A 80 4.99 24.60 3.23
C LYS A 80 5.40 24.38 1.78
N PHE A 81 6.41 23.54 1.55
CA PHE A 81 6.87 23.19 0.21
C PHE A 81 5.84 22.32 -0.53
N THR A 82 5.46 21.20 0.06
CA THR A 82 4.57 20.19 -0.55
C THR A 82 3.15 20.69 -0.79
N SER A 83 2.62 21.61 0.03
CA SER A 83 1.26 22.15 -0.12
C SER A 83 1.05 22.93 -1.42
N SER A 84 2.12 23.31 -2.11
CA SER A 84 2.05 24.01 -3.40
C SER A 84 2.07 23.06 -4.62
N LEU A 85 2.31 21.77 -4.40
CA LEU A 85 2.58 20.76 -5.44
C LEU A 85 1.51 19.67 -5.45
N GLY A 86 1.28 19.06 -6.61
CA GLY A 86 0.48 17.82 -6.67
C GLY A 86 1.21 16.66 -5.99
N ALA A 87 0.51 15.65 -5.46
CA ALA A 87 1.13 14.55 -4.71
C ALA A 87 2.14 13.74 -5.55
N TYR A 88 1.81 13.42 -6.82
CA TYR A 88 2.74 12.77 -7.74
C TYR A 88 3.91 13.67 -8.18
N GLU A 89 3.67 14.98 -8.35
CA GLU A 89 4.73 15.94 -8.67
C GLU A 89 5.75 16.02 -7.53
N ALA A 90 5.27 16.14 -6.29
CA ALA A 90 6.11 16.08 -5.10
C ALA A 90 6.85 14.73 -5.04
N MET A 91 6.16 13.59 -5.24
CA MET A 91 6.81 12.27 -5.24
C MET A 91 7.99 12.22 -6.21
N HIS A 92 7.83 12.69 -7.44
CA HIS A 92 8.91 12.68 -8.42
C HIS A 92 10.08 13.60 -8.01
N LEU A 93 9.79 14.80 -7.48
CA LEU A 93 10.85 15.71 -7.01
C LEU A 93 11.69 15.10 -5.88
N PHE A 94 11.03 14.47 -4.90
CA PHE A 94 11.71 13.85 -3.76
C PHE A 94 12.45 12.57 -4.19
N GLN A 95 11.83 11.67 -4.96
CA GLN A 95 12.49 10.44 -5.43
C GLN A 95 13.68 10.71 -6.35
N ASN A 96 13.64 11.75 -7.20
CA ASN A 96 14.79 12.16 -8.02
C ASN A 96 16.00 12.62 -7.20
N ARG A 97 15.79 12.96 -5.92
CA ARG A 97 16.84 13.27 -4.94
C ARG A 97 17.17 12.08 -4.02
N GLY A 98 16.69 10.88 -4.34
CA GLY A 98 16.91 9.67 -3.56
C GLY A 98 16.13 9.61 -2.25
N ILE A 99 15.11 10.46 -2.08
CA ILE A 99 14.26 10.49 -0.89
C ILE A 99 13.04 9.57 -1.09
N PRO A 100 12.88 8.51 -0.27
CA PRO A 100 11.70 7.66 -0.28
C PRO A 100 10.44 8.49 -0.04
N SER A 101 9.54 8.44 -1.01
CA SER A 101 8.27 9.14 -0.95
C SER A 101 7.21 8.50 -1.84
N GLY A 102 5.94 8.73 -1.54
CA GLY A 102 4.82 8.23 -2.35
C GLY A 102 3.50 8.89 -1.95
N PRO A 103 2.56 9.07 -2.88
CA PRO A 103 1.23 9.63 -2.58
C PRO A 103 0.44 8.71 -1.65
N SER A 104 -0.38 9.31 -0.78
CA SER A 104 -1.32 8.57 0.07
C SER A 104 -2.63 8.37 -0.69
N LEU A 105 -2.73 7.26 -1.41
CA LEU A 105 -3.86 6.99 -2.29
C LEU A 105 -5.11 6.57 -1.51
N ASN A 106 -6.28 7.08 -1.94
CA ASN A 106 -7.56 6.49 -1.57
C ASN A 106 -7.83 5.21 -2.37
N ILE A 107 -8.93 4.52 -2.05
CA ILE A 107 -9.24 3.23 -2.69
C ILE A 107 -9.48 3.34 -4.20
N SER A 108 -10.09 4.43 -4.68
CA SER A 108 -10.38 4.62 -6.10
C SER A 108 -9.10 4.90 -6.88
N GLU A 109 -8.20 5.71 -6.30
CA GLU A 109 -6.88 6.00 -6.87
C GLU A 109 -6.01 4.75 -6.90
N ALA A 110 -5.98 3.97 -5.81
CA ALA A 110 -5.23 2.72 -5.77
C ALA A 110 -5.67 1.76 -6.89
N TYR A 111 -6.98 1.60 -7.11
CA TYR A 111 -7.49 0.75 -8.21
C TYR A 111 -7.23 1.31 -9.61
N SER A 112 -6.90 2.60 -9.70
CA SER A 112 -6.54 3.28 -10.95
C SER A 112 -5.03 3.42 -11.13
N ASP A 113 -4.21 2.99 -10.16
CA ASP A 113 -2.77 3.19 -10.18
C ASP A 113 -2.12 2.29 -11.26
N PRO A 114 -1.40 2.87 -12.25
CA PRO A 114 -0.76 2.11 -13.31
C PRO A 114 0.27 1.10 -12.80
N HIS A 115 0.93 1.36 -11.68
CA HIS A 115 1.91 0.45 -11.11
C HIS A 115 1.26 -0.86 -10.64
N LEU A 116 0.07 -0.80 -10.03
CA LEU A 116 -0.61 -2.01 -9.53
C LEU A 116 -1.10 -2.89 -10.69
N THR A 117 -1.51 -2.31 -11.80
CA THR A 117 -1.88 -3.07 -13.00
C THR A 117 -0.65 -3.60 -13.76
N GLN A 118 0.38 -2.77 -13.95
CA GLN A 118 1.62 -3.17 -14.66
C GLN A 118 2.42 -4.24 -13.91
N SER A 119 2.42 -4.21 -12.58
CA SER A 119 3.03 -5.27 -11.75
C SER A 119 2.22 -6.58 -11.78
N GLY A 120 1.04 -6.58 -12.41
CA GLY A 120 0.10 -7.70 -12.39
C GLY A 120 -0.41 -8.00 -10.98
N TYR A 121 -0.48 -6.99 -10.11
CA TYR A 121 -1.13 -7.13 -8.80
C TYR A 121 -2.63 -6.91 -8.91
N LEU A 122 -3.10 -5.94 -9.69
CA LEU A 122 -4.51 -5.81 -10.05
C LEU A 122 -4.75 -6.41 -11.43
N THR A 123 -5.43 -7.55 -11.46
CA THR A 123 -5.70 -8.31 -12.68
C THR A 123 -7.20 -8.34 -12.97
N PRO A 124 -7.64 -8.13 -14.23
CA PRO A 124 -9.05 -8.27 -14.58
C PRO A 124 -9.49 -9.73 -14.57
N LEU A 125 -10.49 -10.06 -13.77
CA LEU A 125 -11.14 -11.37 -13.75
C LEU A 125 -12.60 -11.26 -14.21
N THR A 126 -12.98 -12.11 -15.15
CA THR A 126 -14.37 -12.19 -15.66
C THR A 126 -15.12 -13.26 -14.88
N TYR A 127 -16.22 -12.87 -14.24
CA TYR A 127 -17.06 -13.75 -13.43
C TYR A 127 -18.14 -14.43 -14.28
N PRO A 128 -18.78 -15.52 -13.78
CA PRO A 128 -19.84 -16.21 -14.50
C PRO A 128 -21.07 -15.34 -14.84
N ASP A 129 -21.27 -14.24 -14.12
CA ASP A 129 -22.32 -13.25 -14.41
C ASP A 129 -21.98 -12.33 -15.60
N GLY A 130 -20.81 -12.53 -16.24
CA GLY A 130 -20.32 -11.74 -17.36
C GLY A 130 -19.64 -10.44 -16.96
N THR A 131 -19.55 -10.13 -15.66
CA THR A 131 -18.90 -8.91 -15.18
C THR A 131 -17.39 -9.11 -15.04
N THR A 132 -16.61 -8.13 -15.49
CA THR A 132 -15.16 -8.09 -15.25
C THR A 132 -14.86 -7.17 -14.07
N ARG A 133 -14.03 -7.64 -13.14
CA ARG A 133 -13.62 -6.88 -11.95
C ARG A 133 -12.11 -6.96 -11.80
N LEU A 134 -11.49 -5.88 -11.35
CA LEU A 134 -10.08 -5.89 -10.97
C LEU A 134 -9.96 -6.59 -9.61
N MET A 135 -9.14 -7.62 -9.54
CA MET A 135 -8.92 -8.38 -8.33
C MET A 135 -7.43 -8.34 -7.95
N PRO A 136 -7.11 -8.14 -6.66
CA PRO A 136 -5.77 -8.35 -6.15
C PRO A 136 -5.32 -9.80 -6.38
N GLU A 137 -4.17 -9.95 -7.02
CA GLU A 137 -3.41 -11.18 -7.15
C GLU A 137 -2.56 -11.44 -5.91
N MET A 138 -1.83 -12.55 -5.93
CA MET A 138 -0.86 -12.87 -4.88
C MET A 138 0.15 -11.72 -4.69
N PRO A 139 0.38 -11.24 -3.44
CA PRO A 139 1.25 -10.09 -3.19
C PRO A 139 2.75 -10.42 -3.30
N TRP A 140 3.08 -11.67 -3.65
CA TRP A 140 4.42 -12.12 -3.98
C TRP A 140 4.43 -12.79 -5.36
N LYS A 141 5.57 -12.71 -6.04
CA LYS A 141 5.78 -13.34 -7.35
C LYS A 141 6.81 -14.46 -7.20
N PHE A 142 6.55 -15.59 -7.86
CA PHE A 142 7.51 -16.68 -7.99
C PHE A 142 8.05 -16.73 -9.42
N ASP A 143 9.33 -17.04 -9.55
CA ASP A 143 9.95 -17.35 -10.84
C ASP A 143 9.65 -18.83 -11.14
N GLN A 144 8.45 -19.10 -11.66
CA GLN A 144 7.96 -20.43 -12.05
C GLN A 144 7.24 -20.32 -13.39
N ASP A 145 7.27 -21.41 -14.18
CA ASP A 145 6.66 -21.45 -15.51
C ASP A 145 5.12 -21.26 -15.47
N GLU A 146 4.45 -21.75 -14.42
CA GLU A 146 3.00 -21.61 -14.21
C GLU A 146 2.69 -21.20 -12.76
N PRO A 147 2.69 -19.89 -12.44
CA PRO A 147 2.34 -19.43 -11.10
C PRO A 147 0.85 -19.63 -10.81
N ALA A 148 0.51 -19.87 -9.55
CA ALA A 148 -0.89 -19.90 -9.12
C ALA A 148 -1.52 -18.53 -9.27
N HIS A 149 -2.71 -18.49 -9.88
CA HIS A 149 -3.49 -17.29 -10.13
C HIS A 149 -4.77 -17.28 -9.31
N VAL A 150 -5.20 -16.09 -8.91
CA VAL A 150 -6.56 -15.90 -8.40
C VAL A 150 -7.54 -16.15 -9.54
N ILE A 151 -8.48 -17.07 -9.32
CA ILE A 151 -9.59 -17.35 -10.24
C ILE A 151 -10.90 -16.78 -9.71
N PRO A 152 -11.90 -16.53 -10.57
CA PRO A 152 -13.24 -16.16 -10.12
C PRO A 152 -13.77 -17.13 -9.06
N ALA A 153 -14.47 -16.59 -8.07
CA ALA A 153 -15.09 -17.40 -7.04
C ALA A 153 -16.14 -18.34 -7.67
N PRO A 154 -16.20 -19.62 -7.26
CA PRO A 154 -17.19 -20.55 -7.77
C PRO A 154 -18.60 -20.11 -7.36
N GLN A 155 -19.59 -20.42 -8.20
CA GLN A 155 -20.99 -20.32 -7.84
C GLN A 155 -21.40 -21.46 -6.91
N ILE A 156 -22.56 -21.30 -6.28
CA ILE A 156 -23.16 -22.36 -5.49
C ILE A 156 -23.37 -23.59 -6.38
N GLY A 157 -22.86 -24.74 -5.94
CA GLY A 157 -23.02 -26.01 -6.65
C GLY A 157 -21.98 -26.32 -7.74
N ASP A 158 -21.08 -25.39 -8.11
CA ASP A 158 -20.10 -25.59 -9.21
C ASP A 158 -19.23 -26.83 -9.04
N SER A 159 -18.94 -27.21 -7.79
CA SER A 159 -18.09 -28.38 -7.48
C SER A 159 -18.88 -29.65 -7.13
N ASN A 160 -20.22 -29.64 -7.20
CA ASN A 160 -21.05 -30.76 -6.77
C ASN A 160 -20.72 -32.05 -7.54
N ASN A 161 -20.64 -31.99 -8.87
CA ASN A 161 -20.33 -33.17 -9.67
C ASN A 161 -18.97 -33.77 -9.29
N ARG A 162 -17.94 -32.91 -9.21
CA ARG A 162 -16.58 -33.32 -8.80
C ARG A 162 -16.58 -33.94 -7.41
N ILE A 163 -17.27 -33.34 -6.45
CA ILE A 163 -17.26 -33.84 -5.07
C ILE A 163 -18.07 -35.12 -4.95
N TYR A 164 -19.33 -35.12 -5.35
CA TYR A 164 -20.24 -36.24 -5.10
C TYR A 164 -20.00 -37.43 -6.02
N LEU A 165 -19.78 -37.20 -7.32
CA LEU A 165 -19.61 -38.30 -8.28
C LEU A 165 -18.16 -38.78 -8.33
N GLU A 166 -17.18 -37.87 -8.43
CA GLU A 166 -15.79 -38.25 -8.68
C GLU A 166 -15.04 -38.57 -7.37
N LEU A 167 -15.10 -37.68 -6.37
CA LEU A 167 -14.34 -37.85 -5.12
C LEU A 167 -15.02 -38.79 -4.13
N MET A 168 -16.34 -38.72 -4.00
CA MET A 168 -17.11 -39.57 -3.09
C MET A 168 -17.60 -40.87 -3.74
N GLY A 169 -17.59 -40.96 -5.07
CA GLY A 169 -18.04 -42.16 -5.79
C GLY A 169 -19.55 -42.43 -5.69
N MET A 170 -20.36 -41.40 -5.48
CA MET A 170 -21.83 -41.53 -5.43
C MET A 170 -22.34 -41.98 -6.80
N SER A 171 -23.32 -42.89 -6.81
CA SER A 171 -23.96 -43.27 -8.07
C SER A 171 -24.73 -42.09 -8.67
N VAL A 172 -24.79 -42.05 -10.00
CA VAL A 172 -25.55 -41.02 -10.72
C VAL A 172 -27.02 -41.03 -10.28
N ASP A 173 -27.61 -42.20 -10.04
CA ASP A 173 -29.00 -42.32 -9.60
C ASP A 173 -29.24 -41.67 -8.23
N ALA A 174 -28.36 -41.94 -7.26
CA ALA A 174 -28.46 -41.35 -5.93
C ALA A 174 -28.23 -39.83 -5.97
N TYR A 175 -27.27 -39.37 -6.78
CA TYR A 175 -27.01 -37.95 -6.97
C TYR A 175 -28.23 -37.22 -7.56
N GLN A 176 -28.85 -37.80 -8.60
CA GLN A 176 -30.07 -37.26 -9.21
C GLN A 176 -31.27 -37.28 -8.26
N GLU A 177 -31.37 -38.27 -7.37
CA GLU A 177 -32.37 -38.30 -6.30
C GLU A 177 -32.16 -37.16 -5.31
N CYS A 178 -30.93 -36.89 -4.89
CA CYS A 178 -30.60 -35.77 -4.02
C CYS A 178 -30.90 -34.41 -4.66
N LEU A 179 -30.65 -34.24 -5.97
CA LEU A 179 -31.06 -33.03 -6.70
C LEU A 179 -32.58 -32.86 -6.73
N ARG A 180 -33.34 -33.92 -7.06
CA ARG A 180 -34.81 -33.88 -7.07
C ARG A 180 -35.41 -33.55 -5.71
N ASN A 181 -34.80 -34.06 -4.65
CA ASN A 181 -35.24 -33.84 -3.27
C ASN A 181 -34.67 -32.55 -2.65
N GLN A 182 -33.94 -31.73 -3.42
CA GLN A 182 -33.30 -30.48 -2.95
C GLN A 182 -32.38 -30.67 -1.74
N ILE A 183 -31.74 -31.84 -1.66
CA ILE A 183 -30.68 -32.13 -0.68
C ILE A 183 -29.36 -31.54 -1.17
N ILE A 184 -29.14 -31.58 -2.48
CA ILE A 184 -28.02 -30.94 -3.18
C ILE A 184 -28.62 -29.87 -4.09
N TYR A 185 -28.00 -28.69 -4.13
CA TYR A 185 -28.42 -27.52 -4.90
C TYR A 185 -27.47 -27.29 -6.07
#